data_AF-A0A671M2W9-F1
#
_entry.id   AF-A0A671M2W9-F1
#
_cell.length_a   1.000
_cell.length_b   1.000
_cell.length_c   1.000
_cell.angle_alpha   90.00
_cell.angle_beta   90.00
_cell.angle_gamma   90.00
#
_symmetry.space_group_name_H-M   'P 1'
#
loop_
_entity.id
_entity.type
_entity.pdbx_description
1 polymer ?
#
loop_
_entity_poly.entity_id
_entity_poly.type
_entity_poly.pdbx_seq_one_letter_code
_entity_poly.pdbx_strand_id
1 'polypeptide(L)'
;MAEACISVEQFSCPVCLDLLKDPVTIQCGHSYCKSCITDCWDQEDQKRVYSCPQCRQTFSPRPTLSKNVVFAEMVEKLKTKVQSAVPAGAGDVQCDVCTGKKYKAVKSCLVCLNSYCQTHFDRHEEFNSRKPHKVIDATGRLQEMICQKHEKLLEVFCRTDQKCICVLCMDQHKNHETVSAAAQRTEKQKQLKETQKTFQQRIQQREKDLQQLREAVESHKVSLEKKRTLCTDSSGGQ
;
A
#
# COMPACT_ATOMS: atom_id res chain seq x y z
N MET A 1 19.86 -10.60 20.43
CA MET A 1 20.66 -9.38 20.63
C MET A 1 19.77 -8.21 20.28
N ALA A 2 19.62 -7.24 21.18
CA ALA A 2 18.78 -6.06 20.94
C ALA A 2 19.50 -5.14 19.95
N GLU A 3 19.01 -5.07 18.71
CA GLU A 3 19.52 -4.12 17.72
C GLU A 3 18.78 -2.80 17.83
N ALA A 4 19.54 -1.74 18.09
CA ALA A 4 19.04 -0.38 18.16
C ALA A 4 18.40 0.01 16.82
N CYS A 5 17.10 0.33 16.86
CA CYS A 5 16.46 1.08 15.78
C CYS A 5 17.20 2.41 15.66
N ILE A 6 17.84 2.67 14.52
CA ILE A 6 18.40 3.98 14.20
C ILE A 6 17.21 4.93 14.07
N SER A 7 16.84 5.58 15.17
CA SER A 7 15.74 6.55 15.21
C SER A 7 16.16 7.80 14.43
N VAL A 8 15.24 8.33 13.62
CA VAL A 8 15.41 9.61 12.90
C VAL A 8 15.79 10.75 13.86
N GLU A 9 15.36 10.64 15.13
CA GLU A 9 15.65 11.61 16.18
C GLU A 9 17.16 11.74 16.48
N GLN A 10 17.96 10.68 16.28
CA GLN A 10 19.41 10.70 16.50
C GLN A 10 20.17 11.59 15.49
N PHE A 11 19.52 11.99 14.40
CA PHE A 11 20.10 12.84 13.35
C PHE A 11 19.41 14.21 13.26
N SER A 12 18.65 14.59 14.28
CA SER A 12 18.02 15.91 14.36
C SER A 12 19.00 16.98 14.85
N CYS A 13 18.89 18.17 14.27
CA CYS A 13 19.61 19.35 14.70
C CYS A 13 18.94 19.94 15.94
N PRO A 14 19.62 20.09 17.08
CA PRO A 14 19.01 20.61 18.32
C PRO A 14 18.58 22.08 18.26
N VAL A 15 19.04 22.82 17.24
CA VAL A 15 18.72 24.25 17.06
C VAL A 15 17.44 24.43 16.23
N CYS A 16 17.37 23.79 15.06
CA CYS A 16 16.20 23.92 14.16
C CYS A 16 15.20 22.77 14.28
N LEU A 17 15.52 21.73 15.05
CA LEU A 17 14.71 20.52 15.28
C LEU A 17 14.44 19.67 14.01
N ASP A 18 15.05 20.02 12.88
CA ASP A 18 14.99 19.28 11.63
C ASP A 18 16.17 18.31 11.47
N LEU A 19 16.06 17.36 10.54
CA LEU A 19 17.17 16.51 10.10
C LEU A 19 18.39 17.35 9.67
N LEU A 20 19.58 16.96 10.13
CA LEU A 20 20.82 17.70 9.90
C LEU A 20 21.06 17.99 8.40
N LYS A 21 21.26 19.27 8.05
CA LYS A 21 21.66 19.75 6.73
C LYS A 21 23.11 20.22 6.79
N ASP A 22 23.98 19.61 5.98
CA ASP A 22 25.43 19.79 6.06
C ASP A 22 25.95 19.69 7.50
N PRO A 23 25.81 18.51 8.14
CA PRO A 23 26.16 18.34 9.54
C PRO A 23 27.60 18.73 9.81
N VAL A 24 27.82 19.49 10.88
CA VAL A 24 29.14 19.81 11.43
C VAL A 24 29.19 19.32 12.86
N THR A 25 30.31 18.73 13.25
CA THR A 25 30.57 18.29 14.63
C THR A 25 31.60 19.21 15.24
N ILE A 26 31.23 19.92 16.30
CA ILE A 26 32.13 20.83 17.00
C ILE A 26 32.98 20.07 18.02
N GLN A 27 34.01 20.70 18.59
CA GLN A 27 35.03 20.04 19.41
C GLN A 27 34.48 19.30 20.65
N CYS A 28 33.31 19.70 21.17
CA CYS A 28 32.65 19.00 22.28
C CYS A 28 31.88 17.73 21.83
N GLY A 29 31.90 17.37 20.55
CA GLY A 29 31.23 16.18 20.00
C GLY A 29 29.77 16.38 19.59
N HIS A 30 29.17 17.55 19.85
CA HIS A 30 27.80 17.86 19.43
C HIS A 30 27.74 18.23 17.94
N SER A 31 26.63 17.85 17.29
CA SER A 31 26.44 18.05 15.84
C SER A 31 25.24 18.93 15.53
N TYR A 32 25.41 19.84 14.57
CA TYR A 32 24.40 20.82 14.15
C TYR A 32 24.38 20.97 12.63
N CYS A 33 23.33 21.56 12.07
CA CYS A 33 23.39 22.09 10.71
C CYS A 33 24.47 23.18 10.67
N LYS A 34 25.29 23.21 9.60
CA LYS A 34 26.35 24.23 9.46
C LYS A 34 25.81 25.65 9.61
N SER A 35 24.66 25.95 9.00
CA SER A 35 24.00 27.27 9.13
C SER A 35 23.61 27.56 10.56
N CYS A 36 22.90 26.64 11.23
CA CYS A 36 22.40 26.87 12.59
C CYS A 36 23.50 27.22 13.60
N ILE A 37 24.62 26.51 13.60
CA ILE A 37 25.71 26.83 14.54
C ILE A 37 26.46 28.09 14.13
N THR A 38 26.51 28.41 12.83
CA THR A 38 27.08 29.66 12.33
C THR A 38 26.25 30.84 12.85
N ASP A 39 24.93 30.77 12.70
CA ASP A 39 23.99 31.80 13.17
C ASP A 39 24.06 31.99 14.69
N CYS A 40 24.20 30.90 15.46
CA CYS A 40 24.39 30.99 16.92
C CYS A 40 25.69 31.73 17.28
N TRP A 41 26.80 31.44 16.60
CA TRP A 41 28.09 32.06 16.88
C TRP A 41 28.18 33.50 16.37
N ASP A 42 27.51 33.84 15.26
CA ASP A 42 27.44 35.21 14.75
C ASP A 42 26.79 36.17 15.76
N GLN A 43 25.86 35.68 16.59
CA GLN A 43 25.27 36.47 17.69
C GLN A 43 26.26 36.70 18.86
N GLU A 44 27.29 35.86 18.99
CA GLU A 44 28.28 35.90 20.07
C GLU A 44 29.62 36.56 19.64
N ASP A 45 29.76 36.94 18.36
CA ASP A 45 31.00 37.50 17.78
C ASP A 45 31.54 38.71 18.58
N GLN A 46 30.66 39.56 19.12
CA GLN A 46 31.05 40.72 19.94
C GLN A 46 31.76 40.31 21.25
N LYS A 47 31.41 39.15 21.82
CA LYS A 47 31.99 38.64 23.06
C LYS A 47 33.31 37.90 22.83
N ARG A 48 33.63 37.56 21.58
CA ARG A 48 34.81 36.76 21.16
C ARG A 48 34.97 35.42 21.90
N VAL A 49 33.89 34.92 22.50
CA VAL A 49 33.81 33.64 23.19
C VAL A 49 32.57 32.96 22.68
N TYR A 50 32.76 31.79 22.07
CA TYR A 50 31.70 31.06 21.37
C TYR A 50 31.28 29.87 22.19
N SER A 51 29.99 29.64 22.36
CA SER A 51 29.48 28.55 23.19
C SER A 51 28.79 27.46 22.38
N CYS A 52 28.83 26.23 22.89
CA CYS A 52 28.01 25.14 22.39
C CYS A 52 26.55 25.32 22.86
N PRO A 53 25.55 25.35 21.96
CA PRO A 53 24.14 25.50 22.34
C PRO A 53 23.63 24.43 23.32
N GLN A 54 24.18 23.21 23.27
CA GLN A 54 23.75 22.09 24.11
C GLN A 54 24.45 22.01 25.47
N CYS A 55 25.80 21.98 25.48
CA CYS A 55 26.57 21.78 26.71
C CYS A 55 27.23 23.03 27.27
N ARG A 56 27.10 24.17 26.57
CA ARG A 56 27.67 25.47 26.95
C ARG A 56 29.18 25.53 27.07
N GLN A 57 29.90 24.50 26.59
CA GLN A 57 31.35 24.54 26.48
C GLN A 57 31.76 25.71 25.58
N THR A 58 32.75 26.49 26.02
CA THR A 58 33.21 27.70 25.35
C THR A 58 34.46 27.46 24.52
N PHE A 59 34.62 28.21 23.44
CA PHE A 59 35.74 28.13 22.50
C PHE A 59 36.27 29.53 22.19
N SER A 60 37.60 29.66 22.15
CA SER A 60 38.30 30.86 21.68
C SER A 60 39.69 30.44 21.16
N PRO A 61 40.06 30.76 19.91
CA PRO A 61 39.32 31.53 18.90
C PRO A 61 38.11 30.77 18.32
N ARG A 62 37.33 31.42 17.44
CA ARG A 62 36.16 30.81 16.77
C ARG A 62 36.59 29.53 16.05
N PRO A 63 35.98 28.36 16.34
CA PRO A 63 36.35 27.12 15.66
C PRO A 63 35.99 27.15 14.17
N THR A 64 36.85 26.58 13.34
CA THR A 64 36.54 26.34 11.92
C THR A 64 35.53 25.20 11.78
N LEU A 65 34.46 25.44 11.01
CA LEU A 65 33.40 24.45 10.78
C LEU A 65 33.63 23.69 9.47
N SER A 66 33.96 22.40 9.61
CA SER A 66 34.08 21.46 8.50
C SER A 66 32.92 20.47 8.49
N LYS A 67 32.39 20.18 7.31
CA LYS A 67 31.31 19.19 7.13
C LYS A 67 31.78 17.82 7.61
N ASN A 68 31.00 17.20 8.48
CA ASN A 68 31.18 15.82 8.87
C ASN A 68 30.62 14.92 7.75
N VAL A 69 31.53 14.43 6.89
CA VAL A 69 31.18 13.63 5.71
C VAL A 69 30.46 12.34 6.10
N VAL A 70 30.86 11.71 7.21
CA VAL A 70 30.25 10.47 7.71
C VAL A 70 28.80 10.72 8.15
N PHE A 71 28.55 11.77 8.95
CA PHE A 71 27.19 12.13 9.35
C PHE A 71 26.34 12.51 8.14
N ALA A 72 26.91 13.24 7.18
CA ALA A 72 26.20 13.60 5.96
C ALA A 72 25.78 12.35 5.16
N GLU A 73 26.70 11.40 4.97
CA GLU A 73 26.40 10.13 4.28
C GLU A 73 25.33 9.31 5.01
N MET A 74 25.39 9.23 6.34
CA MET A 74 24.37 8.55 7.15
C MET A 74 22.99 9.20 7.02
N VAL A 75 22.93 10.53 7.07
CA VAL A 75 21.70 11.31 6.87
C VAL A 75 21.13 11.09 5.46
N GLU A 76 21.96 11.06 4.41
CA GLU A 76 21.51 10.79 3.04
C GLU A 76 21.00 9.34 2.85
N LYS A 77 21.67 8.35 3.47
CA LYS A 77 21.18 6.96 3.50
C LYS A 77 19.84 6.84 4.25
N LEU A 78 19.62 7.66 5.28
CA LEU A 78 18.33 7.75 5.95
C LEU A 78 17.26 8.40 5.05
N LYS A 79 17.57 9.52 4.38
CA LYS A 79 16.64 10.21 3.47
C LYS A 79 16.18 9.30 2.33
N THR A 80 17.10 8.57 1.70
CA THR A 80 16.76 7.63 0.61
C THR A 80 15.86 6.49 1.09
N LYS A 81 16.07 5.99 2.32
CA LYS A 81 15.18 4.99 2.94
C LYS A 81 13.81 5.54 3.37
N VAL A 82 13.73 6.83 3.72
CA VAL A 82 12.49 7.50 4.14
C VAL A 82 11.65 7.99 2.94
N GLN A 83 12.27 8.32 1.80
CA GLN A 83 11.56 8.81 0.61
C GLN A 83 10.68 7.76 -0.09
N SER A 84 10.86 6.46 0.19
CA SER A 84 9.92 5.40 -0.25
C SER A 84 8.73 5.21 0.71
N ALA A 85 8.71 5.91 1.85
CA ALA A 85 7.75 5.69 2.91
C ALA A 85 6.50 6.57 2.74
N VAL A 86 5.51 6.05 2.02
CA VAL A 86 4.18 6.68 1.91
C VAL A 86 3.38 6.41 3.20
N PRO A 87 2.94 7.43 3.95
CA PRO A 87 2.04 7.23 5.09
C PRO A 87 0.77 6.49 4.67
N ALA A 88 0.27 5.60 5.53
CA ALA A 88 -0.96 4.88 5.21
C ALA A 88 -2.17 5.82 5.23
N GLY A 89 -2.92 5.88 4.12
CA GLY A 89 -4.19 6.58 4.02
C GLY A 89 -5.39 5.70 4.39
N ALA A 90 -6.60 6.25 4.21
CA ALA A 90 -7.83 5.49 4.39
C ALA A 90 -7.93 4.37 3.36
N GLY A 91 -8.09 3.13 3.83
CA GLY A 91 -8.17 1.93 2.97
C GLY A 91 -6.83 1.29 2.63
N ASP A 92 -5.69 1.90 3.01
CA ASP A 92 -4.38 1.27 2.86
C ASP A 92 -4.15 0.20 3.93
N VAL A 93 -3.51 -0.90 3.54
CA VAL A 93 -2.99 -1.89 4.49
C VAL A 93 -1.82 -1.26 5.23
N GLN A 94 -1.87 -1.26 6.56
CA GLN A 94 -0.83 -0.67 7.39
C GLN A 94 0.32 -1.66 7.62
N CYS A 95 1.53 -1.13 7.78
CA CYS A 95 2.65 -1.94 8.23
C CYS A 95 2.54 -2.28 9.72
N ASP A 96 2.64 -3.57 10.04
CA ASP A 96 2.51 -4.06 11.41
C ASP A 96 3.73 -3.70 12.27
N VAL A 97 4.91 -3.61 11.66
CA VAL A 97 6.19 -3.37 12.34
C VAL A 97 6.44 -1.90 12.70
N CYS A 98 5.87 -0.95 11.95
CA CYS A 98 6.07 0.48 12.21
C CYS A 98 5.64 0.86 13.63
N THR A 99 6.52 1.53 14.37
CA THR A 99 6.23 2.15 15.66
C THR A 99 5.76 3.59 15.43
N GLY A 100 4.71 4.02 16.13
CA GLY A 100 4.11 5.35 15.94
C GLY A 100 3.37 5.48 14.60
N LYS A 101 3.83 6.38 13.74
CA LYS A 101 3.18 6.65 12.44
C LYS A 101 3.23 5.41 11.55
N LYS A 102 2.06 4.94 11.11
CA LYS A 102 1.92 3.77 10.25
C LYS A 102 2.11 4.15 8.78
N TYR A 103 2.90 3.34 8.08
CA TYR A 103 3.16 3.48 6.65
C TYR A 103 2.43 2.42 5.85
N LYS A 104 2.14 2.71 4.58
CA LYS A 104 1.49 1.79 3.67
C LYS A 104 2.34 0.53 3.48
N ALA A 105 1.74 -0.62 3.70
CA ALA A 105 2.35 -1.91 3.42
C ALA A 105 2.37 -2.17 1.91
N VAL A 106 3.47 -2.77 1.45
CA VAL A 106 3.67 -3.18 0.05
C VAL A 106 3.57 -4.70 -0.11
N LYS A 107 3.96 -5.46 0.92
CA LYS A 107 3.94 -6.92 0.93
C LYS A 107 3.41 -7.47 2.25
N SER A 108 2.75 -8.61 2.18
CA SER A 108 2.35 -9.42 3.35
C SER A 108 3.06 -10.77 3.29
N CYS A 109 3.60 -11.22 4.42
CA CYS A 109 4.28 -12.52 4.53
C CYS A 109 3.33 -13.58 5.07
N LEU A 110 3.15 -14.68 4.33
CA LEU A 110 2.26 -15.79 4.70
C LEU A 110 2.83 -16.68 5.81
N VAL A 111 4.09 -16.46 6.19
CA VAL A 111 4.77 -17.20 7.27
C VAL A 111 4.79 -16.39 8.55
N CYS A 112 5.18 -15.11 8.48
CA CYS A 112 5.22 -14.22 9.64
C CYS A 112 3.85 -13.67 10.03
N LEU A 113 2.87 -13.75 9.11
CA LEU A 113 1.52 -13.18 9.28
C LEU A 113 1.52 -11.68 9.56
N ASN A 114 2.49 -10.98 8.96
CA ASN A 114 2.65 -9.53 9.05
C ASN A 114 2.71 -8.90 7.65
N SER A 115 2.28 -7.65 7.59
CA SER A 115 2.36 -6.73 6.46
C SER A 115 3.47 -5.70 6.68
N TYR A 116 4.26 -5.46 5.66
CA TYR A 116 5.48 -4.66 5.72
C TYR A 116 5.40 -3.50 4.72
N CYS A 117 5.75 -2.28 5.17
CA CYS A 117 6.13 -1.20 4.25
C CYS A 117 7.46 -1.54 3.58
N GLN A 118 7.83 -0.81 2.51
CA GLN A 118 9.02 -1.14 1.72
C GLN A 118 10.27 -1.33 2.58
N THR A 119 10.55 -0.37 3.48
CA THR A 119 11.73 -0.43 4.36
C THR A 119 11.75 -1.67 5.26
N HIS A 120 10.60 -2.05 5.83
CA HIS A 120 10.53 -3.23 6.68
C HIS A 120 10.53 -4.53 5.87
N PHE A 121 10.05 -4.48 4.63
CA PHE A 121 10.07 -5.61 3.71
C PHE A 121 11.49 -5.90 3.22
N ASP A 122 12.26 -4.88 2.82
CA ASP A 122 13.66 -5.03 2.38
C ASP A 122 14.50 -5.71 3.49
N ARG A 123 14.34 -5.26 4.74
CA ARG A 123 15.01 -5.87 5.90
C ARG A 123 14.54 -7.31 6.14
N HIS A 124 13.25 -7.58 5.94
CA HIS A 124 12.69 -8.92 6.04
C HIS A 124 13.29 -9.85 4.99
N GLU A 125 13.47 -9.39 3.74
CA GLU A 125 14.11 -10.18 2.68
C GLU A 125 15.59 -10.43 2.96
N GLU A 126 16.34 -9.41 3.41
CA GLU A 126 17.75 -9.56 3.79
C GLU A 126 17.93 -10.66 4.85
N PHE A 127 17.12 -10.62 5.93
CA PHE A 127 17.21 -11.58 7.03
C PHE A 127 16.80 -12.99 6.60
N ASN A 128 15.86 -13.10 5.67
CA ASN A 128 15.35 -14.38 5.18
C ASN A 128 15.96 -14.81 3.83
N SER A 129 17.06 -14.17 3.41
CA SER A 129 17.71 -14.42 2.10
C SER A 129 18.13 -15.88 1.88
N ARG A 130 18.53 -16.59 2.94
CA ARG A 130 18.90 -18.02 2.88
C ARG A 130 17.69 -18.94 2.73
N LYS A 131 16.54 -18.54 3.29
CA LYS A 131 15.29 -19.30 3.22
C LYS A 131 14.13 -18.32 3.05
N PRO A 132 13.87 -17.88 1.80
CA PRO A 132 12.86 -16.87 1.55
C PRO A 132 11.48 -17.33 2.02
N HIS A 133 10.77 -16.44 2.71
CA HIS A 133 9.38 -16.69 3.06
C HIS A 133 8.48 -16.42 1.84
N LYS A 134 7.35 -17.15 1.77
CA LYS A 134 6.32 -16.87 0.77
C LYS A 134 5.62 -15.55 1.11
N VAL A 135 5.67 -14.62 0.17
CA VAL A 135 5.12 -13.26 0.30
C VAL A 135 4.15 -12.98 -0.84
N ILE A 136 3.17 -12.12 -0.58
CA ILE A 136 2.16 -11.67 -1.54
C ILE A 136 2.04 -10.14 -1.45
N ASP A 137 1.30 -9.53 -2.37
CA ASP A 137 0.94 -8.12 -2.25
C ASP A 137 0.18 -7.86 -0.96
N ALA A 138 0.41 -6.67 -0.38
CA ALA A 138 -0.18 -6.32 0.91
C ALA A 138 -1.71 -6.49 0.89
N THR A 139 -2.23 -7.20 1.89
CA THR A 139 -3.66 -7.48 2.00
C THR A 139 -4.15 -7.31 3.43
N GLY A 140 -5.30 -6.64 3.59
CA GLY A 140 -5.99 -6.54 4.88
C GLY A 140 -6.65 -7.85 5.32
N ARG A 141 -6.65 -8.87 4.45
CA ARG A 141 -7.30 -10.17 4.68
C ARG A 141 -6.30 -11.29 4.97
N LEU A 142 -5.09 -10.95 5.41
CA LEU A 142 -4.02 -11.91 5.66
C LEU A 142 -4.46 -13.01 6.63
N GLN A 143 -5.15 -12.63 7.70
CA GLN A 143 -5.59 -13.57 8.74
C GLN A 143 -6.69 -14.53 8.26
N GLU A 144 -7.49 -14.14 7.27
CA GLU A 144 -8.51 -15.00 6.66
C GLU A 144 -7.90 -16.12 5.82
N MET A 145 -6.64 -15.97 5.39
CA MET A 145 -5.92 -16.98 4.63
C MET A 145 -5.36 -18.09 5.52
N ILE A 146 -5.44 -17.94 6.84
CA ILE A 146 -4.85 -18.84 7.83
C ILE A 146 -5.94 -19.63 8.54
N CYS A 147 -5.72 -20.93 8.66
CA CYS A 147 -6.57 -21.81 9.43
C CYS A 147 -6.52 -21.43 10.91
N GLN A 148 -7.66 -21.03 11.47
CA GLN A 148 -7.77 -20.63 12.89
C GLN A 148 -7.46 -21.78 13.87
N LYS A 149 -7.61 -23.05 13.45
CA LYS A 149 -7.35 -24.21 14.32
C LYS A 149 -5.89 -24.65 14.33
N HIS A 150 -5.18 -24.43 13.21
CA HIS A 150 -3.88 -25.06 12.97
C HIS A 150 -2.78 -24.05 12.64
N GLU A 151 -3.13 -22.77 12.48
CA GLU A 151 -2.22 -21.68 12.12
C GLU A 151 -1.41 -21.98 10.85
N LYS A 152 -2.02 -22.72 9.92
CA LYS A 152 -1.46 -23.07 8.61
C LYS A 152 -2.26 -22.44 7.49
N LEU A 153 -1.60 -22.14 6.38
CA LEU A 153 -2.21 -21.57 5.19
C LEU A 153 -3.31 -22.48 4.63
N LEU A 154 -4.42 -21.88 4.21
CA LEU A 154 -5.55 -22.56 3.60
C LEU A 154 -5.27 -22.88 2.12
N GLU A 155 -4.45 -23.91 1.87
CA GLU A 155 -3.98 -24.29 0.52
C GLU A 155 -4.83 -25.38 -0.15
N VAL A 156 -5.80 -25.96 0.55
CA VAL A 156 -6.68 -27.03 0.05
C VAL A 156 -8.11 -26.52 0.00
N PHE A 157 -8.88 -26.92 -1.01
CA PHE A 157 -10.31 -26.63 -1.12
C PHE A 157 -11.10 -27.94 -1.00
N CYS A 158 -12.02 -28.00 -0.04
CA CYS A 158 -12.98 -29.09 0.10
C CYS A 158 -14.21 -28.78 -0.76
N ARG A 159 -14.46 -29.58 -1.81
CA ARG A 159 -15.63 -29.44 -2.69
C ARG A 159 -16.92 -29.87 -2.01
N THR A 160 -16.86 -30.88 -1.14
CA THR A 160 -18.03 -31.31 -0.36
C THR A 160 -18.55 -30.18 0.54
N ASP A 161 -17.64 -29.48 1.23
CA ASP A 161 -18.00 -28.43 2.20
C ASP A 161 -17.95 -27.02 1.62
N GLN A 162 -17.51 -26.86 0.37
CA GLN A 162 -17.30 -25.57 -0.30
C GLN A 162 -16.44 -24.57 0.50
N LYS A 163 -15.38 -25.05 1.16
CA LYS A 163 -14.51 -24.21 2.00
C LYS A 163 -13.03 -24.49 1.78
N CYS A 164 -12.20 -23.46 1.97
CA CYS A 164 -10.75 -23.61 2.02
C CYS A 164 -10.34 -24.16 3.40
N ILE A 165 -9.44 -25.14 3.41
CA ILE A 165 -8.90 -25.81 4.59
C ILE A 165 -7.37 -25.86 4.50
N CYS A 166 -6.69 -26.05 5.63
CA CYS A 166 -5.26 -26.34 5.60
C CYS A 166 -5.00 -27.84 5.49
N VAL A 167 -3.74 -28.22 5.25
CA VAL A 167 -3.33 -29.62 5.11
C VAL A 167 -3.62 -30.47 6.36
N LEU A 168 -3.57 -29.88 7.56
CA LEU A 168 -3.87 -30.60 8.81
C LEU A 168 -5.38 -30.83 9.03
N CYS A 169 -6.24 -30.08 8.34
CA CYS A 169 -7.68 -30.35 8.38
C CYS A 169 -8.07 -31.57 7.53
N MET A 170 -7.17 -32.11 6.70
CA MET A 170 -7.50 -33.22 5.79
C MET A 170 -7.94 -34.48 6.55
N ASP A 171 -7.49 -34.70 7.77
CA ASP A 171 -7.92 -35.84 8.59
C ASP A 171 -9.44 -35.80 8.88
N GLN A 172 -9.99 -34.60 9.13
CA GLN A 172 -11.42 -34.39 9.33
C GLN A 172 -12.20 -34.41 8.00
N HIS A 173 -11.49 -34.30 6.87
CA HIS A 173 -12.04 -34.26 5.52
C HIS A 173 -11.63 -35.48 4.67
N LYS A 174 -11.25 -36.60 5.32
CA LYS A 174 -10.65 -37.77 4.66
C LYS A 174 -11.53 -38.37 3.55
N ASN A 175 -12.85 -38.32 3.74
CA ASN A 175 -13.82 -38.85 2.79
C ASN A 175 -14.47 -37.77 1.92
N HIS A 176 -13.98 -36.53 1.99
CA HIS A 176 -14.51 -35.43 1.19
C HIS A 176 -13.71 -35.30 -0.10
N GLU A 177 -14.37 -34.80 -1.14
CA GLU A 177 -13.66 -34.45 -2.36
C GLU A 177 -12.82 -33.19 -2.10
N THR A 178 -11.51 -33.29 -2.25
CA THR A 178 -10.58 -32.17 -2.04
C THR A 178 -9.69 -31.96 -3.26
N VAL A 179 -9.35 -30.70 -3.50
CA VAL A 179 -8.41 -30.28 -4.55
C VAL A 179 -7.54 -29.15 -3.99
N SER A 180 -6.48 -28.76 -4.69
CA SER A 180 -5.73 -27.56 -4.28
C SER A 180 -6.60 -26.30 -4.43
N ALA A 181 -6.43 -25.34 -3.52
CA ALA A 181 -7.13 -24.06 -3.58
C ALA A 181 -6.81 -23.30 -4.87
N ALA A 182 -5.59 -23.45 -5.41
CA ALA A 182 -5.19 -22.88 -6.69
C ALA A 182 -5.97 -23.49 -7.86
N ALA A 183 -6.08 -24.82 -7.93
CA ALA A 183 -6.83 -25.50 -9.00
C ALA A 183 -8.31 -25.12 -8.97
N GLN A 184 -8.93 -25.12 -7.77
CA GLN A 184 -10.33 -24.70 -7.62
C GLN A 184 -10.54 -23.24 -8.05
N ARG A 185 -9.61 -22.34 -7.69
CA ARG A 185 -9.68 -20.94 -8.10
C ARG A 185 -9.67 -20.79 -9.62
N THR A 186 -8.78 -21.50 -10.31
CA THR A 186 -8.71 -21.49 -11.78
C THR A 186 -10.02 -21.95 -12.42
N GLU A 187 -10.59 -23.05 -11.91
CA GLU A 187 -11.86 -23.58 -12.39
C GLU A 187 -13.02 -22.60 -12.16
N LYS A 188 -13.16 -22.08 -10.93
CA LYS A 188 -14.18 -21.08 -10.61
C LYS A 188 -14.02 -19.79 -11.43
N GLN A 189 -12.79 -19.36 -11.68
CA GLN A 189 -12.53 -18.19 -12.51
C GLN A 189 -12.93 -18.42 -13.97
N LYS A 190 -12.71 -19.62 -14.51
CA LYS A 190 -13.18 -20.00 -15.85
C LYS A 190 -14.70 -19.98 -15.93
N GLN A 191 -15.38 -20.65 -14.99
CA GLN A 191 -16.85 -20.67 -14.90
C GLN A 191 -17.44 -19.26 -14.80
N LEU A 192 -16.81 -18.37 -14.03
CA LEU A 192 -17.25 -16.98 -13.90
C LEU A 192 -17.13 -16.23 -15.23
N LYS A 193 -16.02 -16.39 -15.97
CA LYS A 193 -15.81 -15.76 -17.28
C LYS A 193 -16.83 -16.23 -18.31
N GLU A 194 -17.13 -17.53 -18.34
CA GLU A 194 -18.15 -18.11 -19.23
C GLU A 194 -19.54 -17.54 -18.89
N THR A 195 -19.90 -17.52 -17.61
CA THR A 195 -21.16 -16.95 -17.13
C THR A 195 -21.28 -15.46 -17.49
N GLN A 196 -20.20 -14.70 -17.31
CA GLN A 196 -20.14 -13.28 -17.68
C GLN A 196 -20.37 -13.09 -19.18
N LYS A 197 -19.75 -13.92 -20.03
CA LYS A 197 -19.94 -13.87 -21.49
C LYS A 197 -21.39 -14.17 -21.86
N THR A 198 -22.01 -15.18 -21.23
CA THR A 198 -23.42 -15.50 -21.44
C THR A 198 -24.33 -14.34 -21.05
N PHE A 199 -24.06 -13.67 -19.92
CA PHE A 199 -24.84 -12.50 -19.53
C PHE A 199 -24.66 -11.32 -20.50
N GLN A 200 -23.44 -11.05 -20.97
CA GLN A 200 -23.20 -10.01 -21.97
C GLN A 200 -23.96 -10.28 -23.27
N GLN A 201 -23.95 -11.53 -23.75
CA GLN A 201 -24.72 -11.92 -24.93
C GLN A 201 -26.22 -11.72 -24.74
N ARG A 202 -26.74 -12.10 -23.57
CA ARG A 202 -28.16 -11.90 -23.24
C ARG A 202 -28.52 -10.42 -23.19
N ILE A 203 -27.66 -9.56 -22.61
CA ILE A 203 -27.87 -8.11 -22.58
C ILE A 203 -27.92 -7.55 -24.00
N GLN A 204 -26.92 -7.88 -24.85
CA GLN A 204 -26.89 -7.44 -26.24
C GLN A 204 -28.11 -7.90 -27.04
N GLN A 205 -28.59 -9.13 -26.81
CA GLN A 205 -29.79 -9.61 -27.47
C GLN A 205 -31.01 -8.81 -27.02
N ARG A 206 -31.14 -8.54 -25.71
CA ARG A 206 -32.24 -7.73 -25.18
C ARG A 206 -32.21 -6.29 -25.69
N GLU A 207 -31.03 -5.69 -25.85
CA GLU A 207 -30.88 -4.37 -26.47
C GLU A 207 -31.38 -4.36 -27.92
N LYS A 208 -31.04 -5.40 -28.71
CA LYS A 208 -31.55 -5.57 -30.08
C LYS A 208 -33.06 -5.77 -30.12
N ASP A 209 -33.59 -6.66 -29.27
CA ASP A 209 -35.03 -6.90 -29.17
C ASP A 209 -35.79 -5.61 -28.84
N LEU A 210 -35.26 -4.80 -27.92
CA LEU A 210 -35.83 -3.50 -27.55
C LEU A 210 -35.79 -2.49 -28.71
N GLN A 211 -34.71 -2.48 -29.50
CA GLN A 211 -34.61 -1.60 -30.67
C GLN A 211 -35.64 -1.97 -31.74
N GLN A 212 -35.77 -3.27 -32.04
CA GLN A 212 -36.78 -3.77 -32.98
C GLN A 212 -38.21 -3.45 -32.51
N LEU A 213 -38.48 -3.59 -31.20
CA LEU A 213 -39.78 -3.25 -30.64
C LEU A 213 -40.09 -1.75 -30.78
N ARG A 214 -39.11 -0.87 -30.56
CA ARG A 214 -39.27 0.59 -30.76
C ARG A 214 -39.61 0.91 -32.21
N GLU A 215 -38.91 0.31 -33.17
CA GLU A 215 -39.15 0.50 -34.60
C GLU A 215 -40.55 0.01 -35.02
N ALA A 216 -40.99 -1.14 -34.50
CA ALA A 216 -42.32 -1.67 -34.76
C ALA A 216 -43.42 -0.76 -34.21
N VAL A 217 -43.25 -0.22 -33.00
CA VAL A 217 -44.19 0.73 -32.39
C VAL A 217 -44.30 2.01 -33.22
N GLU A 218 -43.17 2.57 -33.68
CA GLU A 218 -43.18 3.79 -34.50
C GLU A 218 -43.84 3.55 -35.86
N SER A 219 -43.54 2.41 -36.51
CA SER A 219 -44.18 2.03 -37.78
C SER A 219 -45.71 1.87 -37.63
N HIS A 220 -46.16 1.27 -36.53
CA HIS A 220 -47.59 1.18 -36.22
C HIS A 220 -48.22 2.55 -35.99
N LYS A 221 -47.53 3.46 -35.27
CA LYS A 221 -48.01 4.82 -35.05
C LYS A 221 -48.18 5.60 -36.36
N VAL A 222 -47.17 5.59 -37.24
CA VAL A 222 -47.23 6.22 -38.56
C VAL A 222 -48.35 5.62 -39.42
N SER A 223 -48.53 4.30 -39.38
CA SER A 223 -49.60 3.62 -40.12
C SER A 223 -51.00 4.02 -39.64
N LEU A 224 -51.18 4.22 -38.32
CA LEU A 224 -52.45 4.68 -37.75
C LEU A 224 -52.73 6.15 -38.11
N GLU A 225 -51.72 7.02 -38.05
CA GLU A 225 -51.84 8.43 -38.47
C GLU A 225 -52.23 8.54 -39.95
N LYS A 226 -51.59 7.75 -40.83
CA LYS A 226 -51.92 7.72 -42.27
C LYS A 226 -53.34 7.21 -42.55
N LYS A 227 -53.82 6.21 -41.80
CA LYS A 227 -55.22 5.76 -41.90
C LYS A 227 -56.19 6.85 -41.44
N ARG A 228 -55.83 7.62 -40.41
CA ARG A 228 -56.67 8.70 -39.87
C ARG A 228 -56.82 9.88 -40.84
N THR A 229 -55.76 10.25 -41.56
CA THR A 229 -55.83 11.28 -42.61
C THR A 229 -56.68 10.83 -43.79
N LEU A 230 -56.55 9.57 -44.24
CA LEU A 230 -57.36 9.02 -45.34
C LEU A 230 -58.87 9.01 -45.03
N CYS A 231 -59.27 8.76 -43.78
CA CYS A 231 -60.68 8.76 -43.38
C CYS A 231 -61.29 10.17 -43.25
N THR A 232 -60.48 11.20 -42.98
CA THR A 232 -60.95 12.58 -42.81
C THR A 232 -61.19 13.28 -44.15
N ASP A 233 -60.42 12.92 -45.20
CA ASP A 233 -60.64 13.42 -46.56
C ASP A 233 -61.90 12.83 -47.22
N SER A 234 -62.38 11.66 -46.77
CA SER A 234 -63.56 10.98 -47.33
C SER A 234 -64.90 11.44 -46.74
N SER A 235 -64.88 12.23 -45.66
CA SER A 235 -66.08 12.65 -44.92
C SER A 235 -66.44 14.15 -45.08
N GLY A 236 -65.67 14.91 -45.87
CA GLY A 236 -65.90 16.33 -46.15
C GLY A 236 -66.62 16.64 -47.47
N GLY A 237 -67.16 15.64 -48.16
CA GLY A 237 -67.85 15.80 -49.45
C GLY A 237 -69.36 15.53 -49.35
N GLN A 238 -70.11 16.48 -48.79
CA GLN A 238 -71.55 16.67 -49.01
C GLN A 238 -71.85 18.15 -49.11
#